data_AF-A0A6L4YYT0-F1
#
_entry.id   AF-A0A6L4YYT0-F1
#
_cell.length_a   1.000
_cell.length_b   1.000
_cell.length_c   1.000
_cell.angle_alpha   90.00
_cell.angle_beta   90.00
_cell.angle_gamma   90.00
#
_symmetry.space_group_name_H-M   'P 1'
#
loop_
_entity.id
_entity.type
_entity.pdbx_description
1 polymer ?
#
loop_
_entity_poly.entity_id
_entity_poly.type
_entity_poly.pdbx_seq_one_letter_code
_entity_poly.pdbx_strand_id
1 'polypeptide(L)'
;MLVKKFEGTKVICLNAWKFRRGAAITLPGIGIITGKTASLNQGLLRHEFGHILQYRECGFFFYWFRIAPLSLFSAWKAVRNHKYIHMKCWTEWTANLLCFHYFNCPDDWDHRQYPIKPQGGEMGNPPQFLLKRTVVQLLN
;
A
#
# COMPACT_ATOMS: atom_id res chain seq x y z
N MET A 1 -0.39 14.75 18.74
CA MET A 1 0.05 14.05 17.50
C MET A 1 1.34 13.32 17.83
N LEU A 2 1.43 12.02 17.56
CA LEU A 2 2.66 11.25 17.79
C LEU A 2 3.29 10.95 16.43
N VAL A 3 4.55 11.34 16.25
CA VAL A 3 5.30 11.13 15.00
C VAL A 3 6.30 10.00 15.23
N LYS A 4 6.07 8.86 14.58
CA LYS A 4 7.02 7.75 14.49
C LYS A 4 7.74 7.80 13.14
N LYS A 5 8.76 6.97 12.97
CA LYS A 5 9.36 6.69 11.66
C LYS A 5 9.20 5.21 11.33
N PHE A 6 8.96 4.91 10.06
CA PHE A 6 8.96 3.57 9.49
C PHE A 6 9.76 3.63 8.19
N GLU A 7 10.90 2.93 8.12
CA GLU A 7 11.81 2.97 6.96
C GLU A 7 12.13 4.41 6.48
N GLY A 8 12.44 5.29 7.44
CA GLY A 8 12.72 6.71 7.19
C GLY A 8 11.49 7.57 6.85
N THR A 9 10.31 6.97 6.64
CA THR A 9 9.05 7.66 6.37
C THR A 9 8.38 8.10 7.68
N LYS A 10 7.89 9.34 7.74
CA LYS A 10 7.14 9.83 8.91
C LYS A 10 5.81 9.08 9.04
N VAL A 11 5.48 8.63 10.24
CA VAL A 11 4.19 8.02 10.59
C VAL A 11 3.47 8.96 11.53
N ILE A 12 2.41 9.61 11.04
CA ILE A 12 1.62 10.61 11.75
C ILE A 12 0.40 9.92 12.37
N CYS A 13 0.42 9.78 13.69
CA CYS A 13 -0.67 9.14 14.42
C CYS A 13 -1.75 10.16 14.79
N LEU A 14 -2.96 9.97 14.24
CA LEU A 14 -4.13 10.79 14.56
C LEU A 14 -5.03 10.09 15.59
N ASN A 15 -5.52 10.87 16.56
CA ASN A 15 -6.52 10.42 17.52
C ASN A 15 -7.92 10.83 17.04
N ALA A 16 -8.29 10.40 15.84
CA ALA A 16 -9.57 10.73 15.22
C ALA A 16 -10.45 9.48 15.11
N TRP A 17 -11.74 9.61 15.44
CA TRP A 17 -12.71 8.50 15.45
C TRP A 17 -12.76 7.72 14.13
N LYS A 18 -12.61 8.41 12.99
CA LYS A 18 -12.59 7.84 11.64
C LYS A 18 -11.40 6.88 11.37
N PHE A 19 -10.31 6.98 12.14
CA PHE A 19 -9.12 6.12 12.01
C PHE A 19 -9.08 4.97 13.03
N ARG A 20 -10.10 4.82 13.89
CA ARG A 20 -10.17 3.73 14.89
C ARG A 20 -10.43 2.34 14.27
N ARG A 21 -10.85 2.28 13.00
CA ARG A 21 -11.19 1.03 12.29
C ARG A 21 -10.01 0.41 11.52
N GLY A 22 -8.77 0.71 11.89
CA GLY A 22 -7.60 0.17 11.19
C GLY A 22 -7.30 0.86 9.86
N ALA A 23 -7.81 2.08 9.66
CA ALA A 23 -7.52 2.85 8.46
C ALA A 23 -6.13 3.50 8.54
N ALA A 24 -5.41 3.47 7.44
CA ALA A 24 -4.23 4.29 7.19
C ALA A 24 -4.29 4.83 5.76
N ILE A 25 -3.54 5.89 5.49
CA ILE A 25 -3.41 6.51 4.18
C ILE A 25 -1.95 6.95 4.00
N THR A 26 -1.41 6.67 2.82
CA THR A 26 -0.09 7.13 2.41
C THR A 26 -0.17 8.40 1.58
N LEU A 27 0.54 9.44 2.04
CA LEU A 27 0.74 10.68 1.31
C LEU A 27 2.25 10.84 1.03
N PRO A 28 2.73 10.45 -0.16
CA PRO A 28 4.14 10.63 -0.51
C PRO A 28 4.57 12.10 -0.40
N GLY A 29 5.73 12.33 0.22
CA GLY A 29 6.22 13.67 0.57
C GLY A 29 5.82 14.18 1.96
N ILE A 30 4.73 13.65 2.54
CA ILE A 30 4.28 13.98 3.90
C ILE A 30 4.57 12.82 4.87
N GLY A 31 4.11 11.61 4.54
CA GLY A 31 4.25 10.42 5.36
C GLY A 31 3.02 9.51 5.34
N ILE A 32 3.01 8.52 6.24
CA ILE A 32 1.90 7.59 6.47
C ILE A 32 1.03 8.17 7.60
N ILE A 33 -0.25 8.38 7.33
CA ILE A 33 -1.22 8.86 8.32
C ILE A 33 -2.04 7.66 8.79
N THR A 34 -2.08 7.43 10.10
CA THR A 34 -2.73 6.24 10.66
C THR A 34 -3.36 6.52 12.02
N GLY A 35 -4.30 5.67 12.43
CA GLY A 35 -4.83 5.66 13.81
C GLY A 35 -3.79 5.19 14.82
N LYS A 36 -3.92 5.58 16.09
CA LYS A 36 -2.96 5.19 17.15
C LYS A 36 -2.77 3.68 17.27
N THR A 37 -3.84 2.90 17.22
CA THR A 37 -3.79 1.42 17.27
C THR A 37 -3.26 0.83 15.97
N ALA A 38 -3.67 1.39 14.83
CA ALA A 38 -3.23 0.99 13.50
C ALA A 38 -1.72 1.21 13.28
N SER A 39 -1.12 2.21 13.96
CA SER A 39 0.33 2.46 13.96
C SER A 39 1.19 1.36 14.60
N LEU A 40 0.57 0.39 15.26
CA LEU A 40 1.25 -0.77 15.85
C LEU A 40 1.14 -2.02 14.96
N ASN A 41 0.30 -1.97 13.91
CA ASN A 41 0.14 -3.06 12.98
C ASN A 41 1.25 -2.99 11.91
N GLN A 42 2.24 -3.87 12.04
CA GLN A 42 3.38 -3.95 11.14
C GLN A 42 2.96 -4.29 9.70
N GLY A 43 1.98 -5.16 9.51
CA GLY A 43 1.45 -5.49 8.18
C GLY A 43 0.83 -4.26 7.49
N LEU A 44 0.07 -3.46 8.24
CA LEU A 44 -0.51 -2.22 7.71
C LEU A 44 0.57 -1.19 7.38
N LEU A 45 1.57 -1.02 8.24
CA LEU A 45 2.68 -0.10 7.95
C LEU A 45 3.49 -0.54 6.73
N ARG A 46 3.74 -1.85 6.56
CA ARG A 46 4.35 -2.42 5.36
C ARG A 46 3.49 -2.12 4.12
N HIS A 47 2.19 -2.36 4.19
CA HIS A 47 1.26 -2.04 3.10
C HIS A 47 1.34 -0.56 2.66
N GLU A 48 1.19 0.37 3.62
CA GLU A 48 1.28 1.81 3.36
C GLU A 48 2.66 2.22 2.83
N PHE A 49 3.73 1.63 3.36
CA PHE A 49 5.07 1.84 2.82
C PHE A 49 5.23 1.32 1.39
N GLY A 50 4.49 0.28 1.00
CA GLY A 50 4.38 -0.18 -0.38
C GLY A 50 3.93 0.93 -1.35
N HIS A 51 3.00 1.79 -0.93
CA HIS A 51 2.59 2.95 -1.72
C HIS A 51 3.68 4.03 -1.80
N ILE A 52 4.51 4.19 -0.77
CA ILE A 52 5.72 5.03 -0.85
C ILE A 52 6.70 4.46 -1.88
N LEU A 53 6.91 3.14 -1.91
CA LEU A 53 7.75 2.49 -2.91
C LEU A 53 7.20 2.66 -4.32
N GLN A 54 5.88 2.50 -4.51
CA GLN A 54 5.24 2.82 -5.80
C GLN A 54 5.50 4.25 -6.24
N TYR A 55 5.38 5.23 -5.33
CA TYR A 55 5.70 6.61 -5.66
C TYR A 55 7.17 6.79 -6.09
N ARG A 56 8.10 6.15 -5.38
CA ARG A 56 9.54 6.19 -5.71
C ARG A 56 9.84 5.56 -7.07
N GLU A 57 9.17 4.44 -7.40
CA GLU A 57 9.38 3.71 -8.66
C GLU A 57 8.71 4.37 -9.86
N CYS A 58 7.46 4.83 -9.71
CA CYS A 58 6.67 5.37 -10.81
C CYS A 58 6.87 6.87 -11.02
N GLY A 59 7.37 7.57 -10.01
CA GLY A 59 7.45 9.03 -10.00
C GLY A 59 6.12 9.72 -9.70
N PHE A 60 6.24 11.04 -9.48
CA PHE A 60 5.16 11.90 -8.99
C PHE A 60 3.88 11.83 -9.84
N PHE A 61 4.01 12.07 -11.15
CA PHE A 61 2.86 12.16 -12.04
C PHE A 61 2.08 10.85 -12.10
N PHE A 62 2.76 9.73 -12.32
CA PHE A 62 2.08 8.45 -12.45
C PHE A 62 1.40 8.05 -11.13
N TYR A 63 2.05 8.25 -9.99
CA TYR A 63 1.45 7.95 -8.70
C TYR A 63 0.18 8.76 -8.46
N TRP A 64 0.26 10.10 -8.58
CA TRP A 64 -0.86 10.97 -8.25
C TRP A 64 -2.01 10.95 -9.26
N PHE A 65 -1.73 10.70 -10.54
CA PHE A 65 -2.78 10.68 -11.58
C PHE A 65 -3.32 9.27 -11.87
N ARG A 66 -2.60 8.19 -11.50
CA ARG A 66 -3.02 6.82 -11.81
C ARG A 66 -3.22 5.94 -10.58
N ILE A 67 -2.24 5.89 -9.68
CA ILE A 67 -2.25 4.96 -8.53
C ILE A 67 -3.19 5.48 -7.43
N ALA A 68 -2.92 6.67 -6.89
CA ALA A 68 -3.69 7.25 -5.80
C ALA A 68 -5.21 7.33 -6.07
N PRO A 69 -5.69 7.84 -7.22
CA PRO A 69 -7.13 7.91 -7.48
C PRO A 69 -7.76 6.53 -7.63
N LEU A 70 -7.05 5.56 -8.21
CA LEU A 70 -7.56 4.21 -8.41
C LEU A 70 -7.64 3.43 -7.09
N SER A 71 -6.60 3.54 -6.26
CA SER A 71 -6.58 2.99 -4.90
C SER A 71 -7.72 3.57 -4.07
N LEU A 72 -7.89 4.90 -4.05
CA LEU A 72 -8.97 5.56 -3.32
C LEU A 72 -10.37 5.15 -3.82
N PHE A 73 -10.57 5.07 -5.14
CA PHE A 73 -11.84 4.63 -5.72
C PHE A 73 -12.14 3.17 -5.36
N SER A 74 -11.13 2.30 -5.36
CA SER A 74 -11.29 0.90 -4.97
C SER A 74 -11.62 0.73 -3.48
N ALA A 75 -11.01 1.53 -2.60
CA ALA A 75 -11.34 1.57 -1.17
C ALA A 75 -12.79 2.06 -0.96
N TRP A 76 -13.18 3.14 -1.63
CA TRP A 76 -14.55 3.66 -1.58
C TRP A 76 -15.58 2.63 -2.08
N LYS A 77 -15.27 1.89 -3.15
CA LYS A 77 -16.12 0.84 -3.69
C LYS A 77 -16.27 -0.33 -2.71
N ALA A 78 -15.21 -0.73 -2.01
CA ALA A 78 -15.25 -1.74 -0.95
C ALA A 78 -16.15 -1.33 0.23
N VAL A 79 -16.16 -0.04 0.58
CA VAL A 79 -17.06 0.49 1.62
C VAL A 79 -18.53 0.38 1.21
N ARG A 80 -18.85 0.54 -0.09
CA ARG A 80 -20.23 0.50 -0.61
C ARG A 80 -20.70 -0.88 -1.01
N ASN A 81 -19.78 -1.80 -1.31
CA ASN A 81 -20.08 -3.16 -1.71
C ASN A 81 -19.15 -4.12 -0.97
N HIS A 82 -19.67 -4.79 0.06
CA HIS A 82 -18.90 -5.73 0.88
C HIS A 82 -18.40 -6.97 0.11
N LYS A 83 -18.91 -7.24 -1.10
CA LYS A 83 -18.38 -8.30 -1.98
C LYS A 83 -17.15 -7.84 -2.78
N TYR A 84 -16.94 -6.53 -2.90
CA TYR A 84 -15.80 -5.94 -3.58
C TYR A 84 -14.57 -5.96 -2.66
N ILE A 85 -13.47 -6.53 -3.13
CA ILE A 85 -12.26 -6.72 -2.30
C ILE A 85 -11.20 -5.74 -2.78
N HIS A 86 -11.00 -4.67 -2.02
CA HIS A 86 -10.00 -3.62 -2.27
C HIS A 86 -8.61 -4.19 -2.58
N MET A 87 -8.15 -5.16 -1.79
CA MET A 87 -6.83 -5.80 -1.92
C MET A 87 -6.62 -6.57 -3.24
N LYS A 88 -7.67 -6.76 -4.06
CA LYS A 88 -7.55 -7.34 -5.41
C LYS A 88 -7.16 -6.31 -6.47
N CYS A 89 -7.32 -5.02 -6.20
CA CYS A 89 -6.90 -3.98 -7.13
C CYS A 89 -5.37 -4.01 -7.31
N TRP A 90 -4.88 -3.78 -8.54
CA TRP A 90 -3.45 -3.86 -8.81
C TRP A 90 -2.62 -2.83 -8.06
N THR A 91 -3.21 -1.68 -7.72
CA THR A 91 -2.52 -0.69 -6.90
C THR A 91 -2.18 -1.26 -5.53
N GLU A 92 -3.02 -2.14 -4.99
CA GLU A 92 -2.83 -2.73 -3.67
C GLU A 92 -1.84 -3.89 -3.69
N TRP A 93 -2.09 -4.91 -4.54
CA TRP A 93 -1.22 -6.09 -4.54
C TRP A 93 0.19 -5.79 -5.07
N THR A 94 0.35 -4.78 -5.94
CA THR A 94 1.70 -4.36 -6.35
C THR A 94 2.41 -3.51 -5.31
N ALA A 95 1.69 -2.74 -4.48
CA ALA A 95 2.28 -2.08 -3.31
C ALA A 95 2.80 -3.12 -2.30
N ASN A 96 2.00 -4.14 -2.03
CA ASN A 96 2.39 -5.28 -1.20
C ASN A 96 3.59 -6.03 -1.78
N LEU A 97 3.59 -6.31 -3.09
CA LEU A 97 4.70 -6.98 -3.77
C LEU A 97 6.02 -6.20 -3.65
N LEU A 98 6.00 -4.90 -3.93
CA LEU A 98 7.19 -4.04 -3.80
C LEU A 98 7.72 -4.05 -2.37
N CYS A 99 6.82 -3.96 -1.39
CA CYS A 99 7.20 -3.97 0.01
C CYS A 99 7.73 -5.34 0.47
N PHE A 100 7.10 -6.44 0.06
CA PHE A 100 7.56 -7.80 0.33
C PHE A 100 9.01 -8.00 -0.13
N HIS A 101 9.34 -7.54 -1.34
CA HIS A 101 10.71 -7.60 -1.85
C HIS A 101 11.66 -6.64 -1.15
N TYR A 102 11.23 -5.41 -0.83
CA TYR A 102 12.04 -4.45 -0.07
C TYR A 102 12.52 -5.02 1.27
N PHE A 103 11.67 -5.81 1.94
CA PHE A 103 12.00 -6.49 3.19
C PHE A 103 12.64 -7.88 3.00
N ASN A 104 13.19 -8.17 1.83
CA ASN A 104 13.84 -9.45 1.49
C ASN A 104 12.95 -10.68 1.70
N CYS A 105 11.69 -10.60 1.24
CA CYS A 105 10.75 -11.72 1.25
C CYS A 105 10.53 -12.31 2.65
N PRO A 106 10.05 -11.52 3.63
CA PRO A 106 10.02 -11.97 5.02
C PRO A 106 9.02 -13.11 5.25
N ASP A 107 9.39 -14.06 6.10
CA ASP A 107 8.56 -15.25 6.40
C ASP A 107 7.26 -14.91 7.17
N ASP A 108 7.23 -13.76 7.85
CA ASP A 108 6.07 -13.28 8.62
C ASP A 108 5.04 -12.51 7.78
N TRP A 109 5.10 -12.61 6.45
CA TRP A 109 4.19 -11.91 5.57
C TRP A 109 2.78 -12.53 5.54
N ASP A 110 1.77 -11.75 5.91
CA ASP A 110 0.36 -12.19 5.81
C ASP A 110 -0.13 -12.12 4.36
N HIS A 111 0.02 -13.23 3.63
CA HIS A 111 -0.46 -13.35 2.24
C HIS A 111 -1.98 -13.33 2.08
N ARG A 112 -2.75 -13.52 3.17
CA ARG A 112 -4.21 -13.47 3.12
C ARG A 112 -4.68 -12.03 3.17
N GLN A 113 -4.10 -11.23 4.05
CA GLN A 113 -4.46 -9.81 4.20
C GLN A 113 -3.74 -8.92 3.17
N TYR A 114 -2.50 -9.23 2.82
CA TYR A 114 -1.63 -8.45 1.94
C TYR A 114 -1.13 -9.28 0.75
N PRO A 115 -2.00 -9.58 -0.24
CA PRO A 115 -1.60 -10.38 -1.38
C PRO A 115 -0.53 -9.69 -2.22
N ILE A 116 0.42 -10.47 -2.72
CA ILE A 116 1.55 -10.02 -3.56
C ILE A 116 1.40 -10.41 -5.05
N LYS A 117 0.28 -11.05 -5.39
CA LYS A 117 -0.02 -11.52 -6.74
C LYS A 117 -1.48 -11.25 -7.07
N PRO A 118 -1.84 -11.12 -8.36
CA PRO A 118 -3.24 -10.93 -8.75
C PRO A 118 -4.11 -12.08 -8.22
N GLN A 119 -5.20 -11.73 -7.54
CA GLN A 119 -6.18 -12.70 -7.03
C GLN A 119 -7.42 -12.84 -7.94
N GLY A 120 -7.32 -12.37 -9.19
CA GLY A 120 -8.40 -12.35 -10.16
C GLY A 120 -9.44 -11.24 -9.89
N GLY A 121 -9.72 -10.44 -10.92
CA GLY A 121 -10.83 -9.49 -10.95
C GLY A 121 -10.59 -8.14 -10.28
N GLU A 122 -11.40 -7.18 -10.76
CA GLU A 122 -11.89 -5.99 -10.08
C GLU A 122 -11.31 -4.61 -10.43
N MET A 123 -10.08 -4.46 -10.96
CA MET A 123 -9.68 -3.20 -11.61
C MET A 123 -8.40 -3.25 -12.47
N GLY A 124 -8.40 -4.00 -13.57
CA GLY A 124 -7.35 -3.91 -14.61
C GLY A 124 -5.98 -4.49 -14.20
N ASN A 125 -5.00 -4.37 -15.10
CA ASN A 125 -3.64 -4.86 -14.93
C ASN A 125 -2.68 -3.71 -14.61
N PRO A 126 -1.65 -3.93 -13.78
CA PRO A 126 -0.60 -2.96 -13.59
C PRO A 126 0.16 -2.75 -14.90
N PRO A 127 0.76 -1.57 -15.12
CA PRO A 127 1.59 -1.36 -16.29
C PRO A 127 2.82 -2.28 -16.24
N GLN A 128 3.23 -2.80 -17.40
CA GLN A 128 4.28 -3.83 -17.46
C GLN A 128 5.64 -3.37 -16.89
N PHE A 129 5.96 -2.07 -16.96
CA PHE A 129 7.21 -1.53 -16.42
C PHE A 129 7.30 -1.68 -14.89
N LEU A 130 6.15 -1.65 -14.20
CA LEU A 130 6.07 -1.78 -12.76
C LEU A 130 6.38 -3.21 -12.29
N LEU A 131 6.07 -4.19 -13.13
CA LEU A 131 6.37 -5.62 -12.89
C LEU A 131 7.80 -5.99 -13.32
N LYS A 132 8.31 -5.39 -14.40
CA LYS A 132 9.65 -5.70 -14.93
C LYS A 132 10.76 -5.27 -13.97
N ARG A 133 10.62 -4.13 -13.30
CA ARG A 133 11.64 -3.66 -12.34
C ARG A 133 11.71 -4.48 -11.05
N THR A 134 10.59 -5.04 -10.60
CA THR A 134 10.56 -5.98 -9.47
C THR A 134 11.33 -7.27 -9.78
N VAL A 135 11.38 -7.67 -11.06
CA VAL A 135 12.14 -8.85 -11.52
C VAL A 135 13.62 -8.53 -11.76
N VAL A 136 13.97 -7.32 -12.21
CA VAL A 136 15.39 -6.94 -12.46
C VAL A 136 16.18 -6.77 -11.15
N GLN A 137 15.52 -6.48 -10.02
CA GLN A 137 16.14 -6.53 -8.69
C GLN A 137 16.42 -7.97 -8.18
N LEU A 138 16.02 -9.01 -8.91
CA LEU A 138 16.25 -10.42 -8.55
C LEU A 138 17.53 -11.02 -9.16
N LEU A 139 18.25 -10.29 -10.02
CA LEU A 139 19.40 -10.79 -10.78
C LEU A 139 20.71 -10.02 -10.54
N ASN A 140 20.70 -9.08 -9.61
CA ASN A 140 21.89 -8.38 -9.09
C ASN A 140 21.88 -8.44 -7.56
#